data_AF-A0A7C6E1Y2-F1
#
_entry.id   AF-A0A7C6E1Y2-F1
#
_cell.length_a   1.000
_cell.length_b   1.000
_cell.length_c   1.000
_cell.angle_alpha   90.00
_cell.angle_beta   90.00
_cell.angle_gamma   90.00
#
_symmetry.space_group_name_H-M   'P 1'
#
loop_
_entity.id
_entity.type
_entity.pdbx_description
1 polymer ?
#
loop_
_entity_poly.entity_id
_entity_poly.type
_entity_poly.pdbx_seq_one_letter_code
_entity_poly.pdbx_strand_id
1 'polypeptide(L)'
;MRKQHDWLRETYQKSLEKMPERPVAHRTLSDLAPEPLYTPEDIGVLDPEYEEKRGYPGEYPYTRGVYGSMYRSKLCTMRMFAGFGTAEQTNERFKKLLKA
;
A
#
# COMPACT_ATOMS: atom_id res chain seq x y z
N MET A 1 10.59 -25.72 9.90
CA MET A 1 10.14 -25.06 8.65
C MET A 1 11.36 -24.55 7.91
N ARG A 2 11.33 -24.54 6.58
CA ARG A 2 12.43 -23.99 5.76
C ARG A 2 12.45 -22.48 5.93
N LYS A 3 13.63 -21.89 6.18
CA LYS A 3 13.78 -20.43 6.31
C LYS A 3 13.96 -19.78 4.93
N GLN A 4 13.61 -18.50 4.83
CA GLN A 4 13.77 -17.72 3.60
C GLN A 4 15.22 -17.69 3.12
N HIS A 5 16.18 -17.55 4.05
CA HIS A 5 17.61 -17.58 3.75
C HIS A 5 18.05 -18.88 3.04
N ASP A 6 17.51 -20.03 3.45
CA ASP A 6 17.83 -21.31 2.83
C ASP A 6 17.20 -21.42 1.43
N TRP A 7 15.99 -20.89 1.27
CA TRP A 7 15.35 -20.83 -0.04
C TRP A 7 16.11 -19.95 -1.04
N LEU A 8 16.60 -18.77 -0.59
CA LEU A 8 17.39 -17.85 -1.42
C LEU A 8 18.68 -18.53 -1.91
N ARG A 9 19.43 -19.16 -1.02
CA ARG A 9 20.70 -19.80 -1.36
C ARG A 9 20.55 -21.01 -2.27
N GLU A 10 19.51 -21.82 -2.05
CA GLU A 10 19.42 -23.12 -2.71
C GLU A 10 18.53 -23.10 -3.94
N THR A 11 17.32 -22.55 -3.83
CA THR A 11 16.31 -22.65 -4.90
C THR A 11 16.35 -21.42 -5.81
N TYR A 12 16.45 -20.24 -5.21
CA TYR A 12 16.49 -18.99 -5.97
C TYR A 12 17.77 -18.90 -6.80
N GLN A 13 18.93 -19.09 -6.17
CA GLN A 13 20.22 -19.05 -6.85
C GLN A 13 20.31 -20.04 -8.03
N LYS A 14 19.87 -21.28 -7.86
CA LYS A 14 19.84 -22.28 -8.95
C LYS A 14 18.94 -21.85 -10.12
N SER A 15 17.87 -21.11 -9.82
CA SER A 15 17.00 -20.57 -10.86
C SER A 15 17.69 -19.45 -11.64
N LEU A 16 18.44 -18.58 -10.96
CA LEU A 16 19.23 -17.50 -11.56
C LEU A 16 20.38 -18.01 -12.43
N GLU A 17 21.03 -19.11 -12.02
CA GLU A 17 22.07 -19.77 -12.82
C GLU A 17 21.53 -20.30 -14.15
N LYS A 18 20.29 -20.80 -14.16
CA LYS A 18 19.63 -21.29 -15.38
C LYS A 18 19.12 -20.14 -16.24
N MET A 19 18.58 -19.10 -15.62
CA MET A 19 18.04 -17.93 -16.30
C MET A 19 18.21 -16.70 -15.41
N PRO A 20 19.06 -15.73 -15.80
CA PRO A 20 19.31 -14.56 -14.99
C PRO A 20 18.06 -13.69 -14.89
N GLU A 21 18.03 -12.85 -13.85
CA GLU A 21 17.00 -11.82 -13.75
C GLU A 21 17.06 -10.87 -14.95
N ARG A 22 15.91 -10.24 -15.22
CA ARG A 22 15.85 -9.20 -16.24
C ARG A 22 16.74 -8.01 -15.80
N PRO A 23 17.42 -7.34 -16.73
CA PRO A 23 18.28 -6.19 -16.44
C PRO A 23 17.43 -4.92 -16.18
N VAL A 24 16.60 -4.97 -15.14
CA VAL A 24 15.80 -3.86 -14.64
C VAL A 24 16.22 -3.58 -13.21
N ALA A 25 16.02 -2.36 -12.73
CA ALA A 25 16.50 -1.97 -11.40
C ALA A 25 15.82 -2.75 -10.26
N HIS A 26 14.64 -3.35 -10.49
CA HIS A 26 13.76 -3.91 -9.45
C HIS A 26 13.61 -2.94 -8.28
N ARG A 27 13.24 -1.69 -8.59
CA ARG A 27 13.03 -0.64 -7.59
C ARG A 27 11.63 -0.07 -7.69
N THR A 28 11.09 0.34 -6.56
CA THR A 28 9.83 1.10 -6.52
C THR A 28 10.07 2.55 -6.96
N LEU A 29 8.99 3.29 -7.20
CA LEU A 29 9.08 4.73 -7.51
C LEU A 29 9.76 5.56 -6.41
N SER A 30 9.78 5.05 -5.18
CA SER A 30 10.44 5.67 -4.03
C SER A 30 11.86 5.16 -3.81
N ASP A 31 12.45 4.49 -4.80
CA ASP A 31 13.82 3.98 -4.76
C ASP A 31 14.07 2.91 -3.68
N LEU A 32 13.08 2.05 -3.43
CA LEU A 32 13.24 0.87 -2.56
C LEU A 32 13.53 -0.36 -3.42
N ALA A 33 14.50 -1.18 -3.04
CA ALA A 33 14.74 -2.50 -3.63
C ALA A 33 13.92 -3.56 -2.88
N PRO A 34 12.74 -3.97 -3.38
CA PRO A 34 12.03 -5.09 -2.81
C PRO A 34 12.85 -6.38 -2.89
N GLU A 35 12.79 -7.16 -1.83
CA GLU A 35 13.33 -8.52 -1.80
C GLU A 35 12.48 -9.44 -2.71
N PRO A 36 13.07 -10.50 -3.28
CA PRO A 36 12.35 -11.42 -4.18
C PRO A 36 11.25 -12.22 -3.49
N LEU A 37 11.26 -12.29 -2.16
CA LEU A 37 10.26 -12.97 -1.35
C LEU A 37 10.16 -12.29 0.02
N TYR A 38 8.92 -12.05 0.48
CA TYR A 38 8.61 -11.64 1.85
C TYR A 38 7.84 -12.76 2.56
N THR A 39 8.17 -12.99 3.82
CA THR A 39 7.68 -14.05 4.70
C THR A 39 7.23 -13.46 6.04
N PRO A 40 6.58 -14.25 6.93
CA PRO A 40 6.21 -13.79 8.28
C PRO A 40 7.40 -13.28 9.11
N GLU A 41 8.62 -13.72 8.81
CA GLU A 41 9.85 -13.24 9.45
C GLU A 41 10.13 -11.77 9.08
N ASP A 42 9.85 -11.35 7.84
CA ASP A 42 10.11 -9.98 7.36
C ASP A 42 9.10 -8.95 7.87
N ILE A 43 7.84 -9.37 8.08
CA ILE A 43 6.78 -8.50 8.61
C ILE A 43 6.76 -8.46 10.14
N GLY A 44 7.66 -9.20 10.80
CA GLY A 44 7.80 -9.16 12.25
C GLY A 44 6.58 -9.71 12.99
N VAL A 45 5.83 -10.67 12.44
CA VAL A 45 4.65 -11.26 13.13
C VAL A 45 5.02 -11.89 14.49
N LEU A 46 6.29 -12.20 14.68
CA LEU A 46 6.85 -12.73 15.92
C LEU A 46 7.35 -11.64 16.89
N ASP A 47 7.38 -10.37 16.49
CA ASP A 47 7.73 -9.22 17.34
C ASP A 47 6.62 -9.02 18.38
N PRO A 48 6.94 -8.96 19.69
CA PRO A 48 5.97 -8.61 20.73
C PRO A 48 5.20 -7.30 20.46
N GLU A 49 5.82 -6.33 19.78
CA GLU A 49 5.21 -5.05 19.44
C GLU A 49 4.38 -5.09 18.14
N TYR A 50 4.34 -6.23 17.43
CA TYR A 50 3.66 -6.35 16.13
C TYR A 50 2.19 -5.94 16.21
N GLU A 51 1.46 -6.45 17.20
CA GLU A 51 0.05 -6.12 17.39
C GLU A 51 -0.16 -4.67 17.83
N GLU A 52 0.76 -4.09 18.60
CA GLU A 52 0.70 -2.68 19.01
C GLU A 52 0.92 -1.74 17.82
N LYS A 53 1.93 -2.01 16.98
CA LYS A 53 2.22 -1.23 15.75
C LYS A 53 1.10 -1.35 14.72
N ARG A 54 0.44 -2.51 14.67
CA ARG A 54 -0.69 -2.75 13.77
C ARG A 54 -1.97 -2.07 14.26
N GLY A 55 -2.27 -2.15 15.55
CA GLY A 55 -3.44 -1.56 16.20
C GLY A 55 -4.80 -2.00 15.63
N TYR A 56 -5.86 -1.38 16.16
CA TYR A 56 -7.23 -1.49 15.67
C TYR A 56 -7.66 -0.22 14.93
N PRO A 57 -8.55 -0.31 13.92
CA PRO A 57 -9.06 0.88 13.24
C PRO A 57 -9.80 1.78 14.23
N GLY A 58 -9.59 3.10 14.15
CA GLY A 58 -10.17 4.06 15.09
C GLY A 58 -9.39 4.25 16.40
N GLU A 59 -8.28 3.54 16.58
CA GLU A 59 -7.41 3.64 17.76
C GLU A 59 -5.97 3.93 17.32
N TYR A 60 -5.18 4.62 18.16
CA TYR A 60 -3.75 4.81 17.93
C TYR A 60 -3.08 3.43 17.75
N PRO A 61 -2.11 3.25 16.81
CA PRO A 61 -1.48 4.24 15.94
C PRO A 61 -2.20 4.53 14.61
N TYR A 62 -3.46 4.12 14.47
CA TYR A 62 -4.31 4.35 13.29
C TYR A 62 -3.79 3.72 11.99
N THR A 63 -2.85 2.78 12.06
CA THR A 63 -2.27 2.06 10.91
C THR A 63 -3.35 1.41 10.03
N ARG A 64 -4.46 0.96 10.64
CA ARG A 64 -5.61 0.33 9.95
C ARG A 64 -6.74 1.29 9.59
N GLY A 65 -6.56 2.58 9.84
CA GLY A 65 -7.53 3.63 9.56
C GLY A 65 -7.94 4.42 10.80
N VAL A 66 -8.35 5.67 10.56
CA VAL A 66 -8.70 6.65 11.62
C VAL A 66 -10.10 6.46 12.22
N TYR A 67 -10.97 5.66 11.59
CA TYR A 67 -12.34 5.40 12.05
C TYR A 67 -12.57 3.90 12.24
N GLY A 68 -13.26 3.49 13.31
CA GLY A 68 -13.49 2.07 13.59
C GLY A 68 -14.32 1.33 12.53
N SER A 69 -15.32 2.00 11.95
CA SER A 69 -16.19 1.40 10.91
C SER A 69 -15.70 1.64 9.48
N MET A 70 -14.74 2.55 9.28
CA MET A 70 -14.23 2.98 7.97
C MET A 70 -15.37 3.11 6.92
N TYR A 71 -15.13 2.58 5.72
CA TYR A 71 -16.04 2.67 4.60
C TYR A 71 -17.26 1.76 4.70
N ARG A 72 -17.42 0.98 5.77
CA ARG A 72 -18.68 0.26 6.05
C ARG A 72 -19.79 1.21 6.50
N SER A 73 -19.44 2.33 7.13
CA SER A 73 -20.41 3.35 7.56
C SER A 73 -20.49 4.51 6.57
N LYS A 74 -19.34 5.08 6.20
CA LYS A 74 -19.28 6.26 5.33
C LYS A 74 -18.18 6.10 4.30
N LEU A 75 -18.55 6.13 3.02
CA LEU A 75 -17.58 6.09 1.92
C LEU A 75 -16.66 7.31 1.93
N CYS A 76 -15.49 7.17 1.28
CA CYS A 76 -14.63 8.31 1.01
C CYS A 76 -15.41 9.40 0.25
N THR A 77 -15.14 10.67 0.57
CA THR A 77 -15.83 11.77 -0.11
C THR A 77 -15.35 11.85 -1.55
N MET A 78 -16.26 11.68 -2.51
CA MET A 78 -15.98 11.87 -3.92
C MET A 78 -15.76 13.36 -4.21
N ARG A 79 -14.49 13.80 -4.17
CA ARG A 79 -14.10 15.20 -4.39
C ARG A 79 -13.48 15.35 -5.78
N MET A 80 -14.34 15.56 -6.78
CA MET A 80 -13.89 15.84 -8.15
C MET A 80 -13.16 17.17 -8.21
N PHE A 81 -11.94 17.18 -8.77
CA PHE A 81 -11.27 18.42 -9.14
C PHE A 81 -12.04 19.05 -10.31
N ALA A 82 -12.59 20.24 -10.09
CA ALA A 82 -13.30 20.99 -11.10
C ALA A 82 -13.03 22.48 -10.95
N GLY A 83 -12.85 23.16 -12.08
CA GLY A 83 -12.59 24.59 -12.18
C GLY A 83 -12.34 24.93 -13.63
N PHE A 84 -13.00 25.97 -14.13
CA PHE A 84 -12.86 26.42 -15.51
C PHE A 84 -13.24 27.90 -15.64
N GLY A 85 -12.38 28.66 -16.33
CA GLY A 85 -12.67 30.04 -16.72
C GLY A 85 -12.94 30.97 -15.53
N THR A 86 -14.11 31.61 -15.52
CA THR A 86 -14.49 32.57 -14.47
C THR A 86 -15.09 31.90 -13.24
N ALA A 87 -15.26 32.70 -12.18
CA ALA A 87 -15.90 32.25 -10.95
C ALA A 87 -17.35 31.78 -11.20
N GLU A 88 -18.11 32.47 -12.06
CA GLU A 88 -19.48 32.07 -12.40
C GLU A 88 -19.51 30.70 -13.10
N GLN A 89 -18.63 30.50 -14.09
CA GLN A 89 -18.55 29.25 -14.86
C GLN A 89 -18.16 28.05 -13.98
N THR A 90 -17.23 28.27 -13.05
CA THR A 90 -16.85 27.27 -12.06
C THR A 90 -17.99 26.97 -11.08
N ASN A 91 -18.73 27.99 -10.63
CA ASN A 91 -19.90 27.82 -9.77
C ASN A 91 -21.00 26.99 -10.45
N GLU A 92 -21.28 27.26 -11.73
CA GLU A 92 -22.21 26.48 -12.53
C GLU A 92 -21.78 25.01 -12.63
N ARG A 93 -20.48 24.74 -12.85
CA ARG A 93 -19.94 23.38 -12.89
C ARG A 93 -20.11 22.67 -11.54
N PHE A 94 -19.82 23.32 -10.43
CA PHE A 94 -20.02 22.73 -9.09
C PHE A 94 -21.48 22.36 -8.85
N LYS A 95 -22.43 23.25 -9.19
CA LYS A 95 -23.86 22.95 -9.06
C LYS A 95 -24.29 21.77 -9.92
N LYS A 96 -23.73 21.59 -11.12
CA LYS A 96 -23.98 20.41 -11.96
C LYS A 96 -23.45 19.13 -11.32
N LEU A 97 -22.25 19.17 -10.75
CA LEU A 97 -21.60 18.01 -10.12
C LEU A 97 -22.30 17.56 -8.82
N LEU A 98 -22.93 18.48 -8.08
CA LEU A 98 -23.68 18.16 -6.86
C LEU A 98 -25.09 17.62 -7.11
N LYS A 99 -25.63 17.81 -8.32
CA LYS A 99 -26.97 17.31 -8.71
C LYS A 99 -26.93 15.91 -9.35
N ALA A 100 -25.77 15.51 -9.84
CA ALA A 100 -25.53 14.17 -10.40
C ALA A 100 -25.37 13.15 -9.27
#